data_AF-A0A2P7BBF1-F1
#
_entry.id   AF-A0A2P7BBF1-F1
#
_cell.length_a   1.000
_cell.length_b   1.000
_cell.length_c   1.000
_cell.angle_alpha   90.00
_cell.angle_beta   90.00
_cell.angle_gamma   90.00
#
_symmetry.space_group_name_H-M   'P 1'
#
loop_
_entity.id
_entity.type
_entity.pdbx_description
1 polymer ?
#
loop_
_entity_poly.entity_id
_entity_poly.type
_entity_poly.pdbx_seq_one_letter_code
_entity_poly.pdbx_strand_id
1 'polypeptide(L)' 'MPLNIRSEQVNELAEKLAARTNLNKTEAVKLALMNELRRADEAVPLWERLKPLREKIAAYPDSGLAADKAFFDELSGDY' A
#
# COMPACT_ATOMS: atom_id res chain seq x y z
N MET A 1 -18.92 -9.55 -21.23
CA MET A 1 -18.73 -8.58 -22.32
C MET A 1 -17.24 -8.33 -22.50
N PRO A 2 -16.71 -8.21 -23.73
CA PRO A 2 -15.31 -7.84 -23.94
C PRO A 2 -15.06 -6.39 -23.52
N LEU A 3 -13.90 -6.12 -22.93
CA LEU A 3 -13.48 -4.78 -22.53
C LEU A 3 -13.10 -3.97 -23.78
N ASN A 4 -13.82 -2.89 -24.06
CA ASN A 4 -13.52 -1.97 -25.17
C ASN A 4 -13.09 -0.62 -24.61
N ILE A 5 -11.82 -0.25 -24.80
CA ILE A 5 -11.25 1.01 -24.31
C ILE A 5 -10.96 1.91 -25.50
N ARG A 6 -11.63 3.06 -25.56
CA ARG A 6 -11.40 4.11 -26.58
C ARG A 6 -10.59 5.25 -25.96
N SER A 7 -9.30 5.01 -25.75
CA SER A 7 -8.36 6.00 -25.23
C SER A 7 -7.01 5.86 -25.91
N GLU A 8 -6.55 6.95 -26.53
CA GLU A 8 -5.24 7.02 -27.18
C GLU A 8 -4.11 6.79 -26.16
N GLN A 9 -4.21 7.41 -24.99
CA GLN A 9 -3.26 7.25 -23.90
C GLN A 9 -3.13 5.78 -23.44
N VAL A 10 -4.24 5.05 -23.34
CA VAL A 10 -4.21 3.63 -22.97
C VAL A 10 -3.56 2.79 -24.06
N ASN A 11 -3.80 3.11 -25.35
CA ASN A 11 -3.14 2.43 -26.45
C ASN A 11 -1.61 2.64 -26.43
N GLU A 12 -1.14 3.87 -26.18
CA GLU A 12 0.30 4.15 -26.05
C GLU A 12 0.94 3.38 -24.88
N LEU A 13 0.25 3.31 -23.74
CA LEU A 13 0.73 2.54 -22.59
C LEU A 13 0.79 1.05 -22.89
N ALA A 14 -0.24 0.51 -23.56
CA ALA A 14 -0.26 -0.89 -23.98
C ALA A 14 0.85 -1.20 -24.99
N GLU A 15 1.14 -0.30 -25.92
CA GLU A 15 2.26 -0.41 -26.87
C GLU A 15 3.61 -0.41 -26.16
N LYS A 16 3.84 0.55 -25.26
CA LYS A 16 5.09 0.63 -24.48
C LYS A 16 5.31 -0.62 -23.65
N LEU A 17 4.26 -1.15 -23.03
CA LEU A 17 4.37 -2.37 -22.23
C LEU A 17 4.61 -3.60 -23.11
N ALA A 18 3.87 -3.74 -24.21
CA ALA A 18 4.05 -4.81 -25.20
C ALA A 18 5.48 -4.86 -25.73
N ALA A 19 6.06 -3.72 -26.08
CA ALA A 19 7.45 -3.63 -26.55
C ALA A 19 8.47 -4.07 -25.49
N ARG A 20 8.22 -3.74 -24.21
CA ARG A 20 9.11 -4.12 -23.09
C ARG A 20 9.00 -5.58 -22.70
N THR A 21 7.81 -6.18 -22.82
CA THR A 21 7.56 -7.58 -22.46
C THR A 21 7.66 -8.54 -23.64
N ASN A 22 7.86 -8.02 -24.85
CA ASN A 22 7.84 -8.76 -26.11
C ASN A 22 6.53 -9.57 -26.30
N LEU A 23 5.42 -8.97 -25.93
CA LEU A 23 4.06 -9.52 -26.03
C LEU A 23 3.22 -8.68 -26.99
N ASN A 24 2.08 -9.21 -27.43
CA ASN A 24 1.08 -8.37 -28.11
C ASN A 24 0.38 -7.45 -27.08
N LYS A 25 -0.31 -6.41 -27.56
CA LYS A 25 -0.98 -5.41 -26.71
C LYS A 25 -1.97 -6.05 -25.72
N THR A 26 -2.76 -7.01 -26.18
CA THR A 26 -3.79 -7.67 -25.35
C THR A 26 -3.16 -8.47 -24.21
N GLU A 27 -2.13 -9.27 -24.50
CA GLU A 27 -1.41 -10.05 -23.48
C GLU A 27 -0.63 -9.14 -22.53
N ALA A 28 -0.06 -8.04 -23.02
CA ALA A 28 0.59 -7.04 -22.18
C ALA A 28 -0.40 -6.38 -21.21
N VAL A 29 -1.60 -6.00 -21.68
CA VAL A 29 -2.67 -5.45 -20.83
C VAL A 29 -3.14 -6.48 -19.81
N LYS A 30 -3.36 -7.74 -20.22
CA LYS A 30 -3.72 -8.83 -19.31
C LYS A 30 -2.67 -9.02 -18.21
N LEU A 31 -1.38 -9.03 -18.58
CA LEU A 31 -0.27 -9.14 -17.64
C LEU A 31 -0.24 -7.96 -16.66
N ALA A 32 -0.47 -6.73 -17.13
CA ALA A 32 -0.56 -5.56 -16.27
C ALA A 32 -1.68 -5.69 -15.23
N LEU A 33 -2.88 -6.08 -15.66
CA LEU A 33 -4.02 -6.28 -14.78
C LEU A 33 -3.76 -7.37 -13.73
N MET A 34 -3.19 -8.51 -14.15
CA MET A 34 -2.81 -9.57 -13.22
C MET A 34 -1.79 -9.10 -12.18
N ASN A 35 -0.79 -8.31 -12.61
CA ASN A 35 0.22 -7.78 -11.71
C ASN A 35 -0.35 -6.77 -10.70
N GLU A 36 -1.27 -5.91 -11.11
CA GLU A 36 -1.93 -4.96 -10.20
C GLU A 36 -2.85 -5.66 -9.21
N LEU A 37 -3.61 -6.66 -9.65
CA LEU A 37 -4.42 -7.49 -8.74
C LEU A 37 -3.52 -8.20 -7.73
N ARG A 38 -2.44 -8.83 -8.19
CA ARG A 38 -1.48 -9.47 -7.29
C ARG A 38 -0.85 -8.48 -6.30
N ARG A 39 -0.49 -7.27 -6.74
CA ARG A 39 0.03 -6.21 -5.85
C ARG A 39 -1.01 -5.77 -4.81
N ALA A 40 -2.28 -5.72 -5.20
CA ALA A 40 -3.37 -5.38 -4.29
C ALA A 40 -3.63 -6.52 -3.29
N ASP A 41 -3.58 -7.78 -3.74
CA ASP A 41 -3.77 -8.96 -2.89
C ASP A 41 -2.59 -9.17 -1.92
N GLU A 42 -1.37 -8.93 -2.40
CA GLU A 42 -0.13 -8.99 -1.60
C GLU A 42 0.11 -7.72 -0.77
N ALA A 43 -0.73 -6.69 -0.92
CA ALA A 43 -0.62 -5.48 -0.13
C ALA A 43 -0.94 -5.83 1.33
N VAL A 44 0.12 -6.12 2.09
CA VAL A 44 0.01 -6.41 3.53
C VAL A 44 -0.77 -5.26 4.18
N PRO A 45 -1.93 -5.52 4.80
CA PRO A 45 -2.71 -4.49 5.46
C PRO A 45 -1.85 -3.73 6.46
N LEU A 46 -2.11 -2.43 6.62
CA LEU A 46 -1.35 -1.59 7.56
C LEU A 46 -1.30 -2.21 8.96
N TRP A 47 -2.40 -2.83 9.39
CA TRP A 47 -2.50 -3.52 10.67
C TRP A 47 -1.50 -4.67 10.83
N GLU A 48 -1.30 -5.45 9.79
CA GLU A 48 -0.34 -6.56 9.77
C GLU A 48 1.10 -6.04 9.68
N ARG A 49 1.33 -4.99 8.88
CA ARG A 49 2.64 -4.31 8.79
C ARG A 49 3.08 -3.74 10.15
N LEU A 50 2.14 -3.26 10.96
CA LEU A 50 2.40 -2.70 12.29
C LEU A 50 2.48 -3.76 13.39
N LYS A 51 2.12 -5.03 13.12
CA LYS A 51 2.11 -6.10 14.13
C LYS A 51 3.45 -6.24 14.88
N PRO A 52 4.63 -6.27 14.22
CA PRO A 52 5.91 -6.39 14.94
C PRO A 52 6.18 -5.21 15.89
N LEU A 53 5.79 -3.99 15.49
CA LEU A 53 5.94 -2.81 16.34
C LEU A 53 4.99 -2.86 17.55
N ARG A 54 3.75 -3.26 17.31
CA ARG A 54 2.75 -3.41 18.38
C ARG A 54 3.13 -4.49 19.37
N GLU A 55 3.65 -5.63 18.90
CA GLU A 55 4.16 -6.70 19.76
C GLU A 55 5.35 -6.22 20.59
N LYS A 56 6.27 -5.46 20.00
CA LYS A 56 7.38 -4.84 20.73
C LYS A 56 6.90 -3.87 21.80
N ILE A 57 5.91 -3.03 21.50
CA ILE A 57 5.33 -2.08 22.47
C ILE A 57 4.60 -2.83 23.59
N ALA A 58 3.80 -3.85 23.25
CA ALA A 58 3.03 -4.64 24.21
C ALA A 58 3.91 -5.51 25.13
N ALA A 59 5.18 -5.73 24.77
CA ALA A 59 6.15 -6.43 25.62
C ALA A 59 6.68 -5.56 26.77
N TYR A 60 6.53 -4.25 26.71
CA TYR A 60 6.89 -3.38 27.83
C TYR A 60 5.80 -3.41 28.91
N PRO A 61 6.17 -3.41 30.19
CA PRO A 61 5.19 -3.28 31.27
C PRO A 61 4.50 -1.91 31.21
N ASP A 62 3.23 -1.87 31.61
CA ASP A 62 2.52 -0.60 31.75
C ASP A 62 3.25 0.30 32.75
N SER A 63 3.46 1.57 32.39
CA SER A 63 4.13 2.54 33.24
C SER A 63 3.30 2.91 34.49
N GLY A 64 2.01 2.57 34.51
CA GLY A 64 1.06 3.01 35.53
C GLY A 64 0.75 4.50 35.50
N LEU A 65 1.35 5.25 34.56
CA LEU A 65 1.12 6.68 34.38
C LEU A 65 -0.07 6.89 33.45
N ALA A 66 -0.96 7.81 33.81
CA ALA A 66 -1.97 8.29 32.90
C ALA A 66 -1.31 9.21 31.87
N ALA A 67 -1.23 8.78 30.61
CA ALA A 67 -0.80 9.62 29.50
C ALA A 67 -1.93 10.59 29.10
N ASP A 68 -2.34 11.43 30.04
CA ASP A 68 -3.39 12.43 29.85
C ASP A 68 -2.79 13.79 29.45
N LYS A 69 -3.67 14.79 29.31
CA LYS A 69 -3.24 16.13 28.91
C LYS A 69 -2.22 16.72 29.91
N ALA A 70 -2.43 16.56 31.21
CA ALA A 70 -1.53 17.12 32.22
C ALA A 70 -0.13 16.49 32.14
N PHE A 71 -0.06 15.18 31.89
CA PHE A 71 1.20 14.48 31.63
C PHE A 71 1.94 15.03 30.40
N PHE A 72 1.23 15.29 29.30
CA PHE A 72 1.85 15.83 28.09
C PHE A 72 2.21 17.31 28.20
N ASP A 73 1.40 18.12 28.91
CA ASP A 73 1.68 19.53 29.18
C ASP A 73 2.96 19.68 30.04
N GLU A 74 3.17 18.80 31.04
CA GLU A 74 4.43 18.74 31.82
C GLU A 74 5.62 18.31 30.95
N LEU A 75 5.42 17.37 30.01
CA LEU A 75 6.48 16.86 29.12
C LEU A 75 6.87 17.86 28.02
N SER A 76 5.93 18.66 27.51
CA SER A 76 6.19 19.65 26.47
C SER A 76 6.88 20.92 26.99
N GLY A 77 6.89 21.13 28.31
CA GLY A 77 7.55 22.27 28.95
C GLY A 77 6.86 23.61 28.72
N ASP A 78 5.60 23.61 28.27
CA ASP A 78 4.81 24.82 28.13
C ASP A 78 4.18 25.17 29.48
N TYR A 79 4.75 26.20 30.12
CA TYR A 79 4.27 26.84 31.35
C TYR A 79 3.05 27.73 31.11
#